data_AF-A0A948Q4U1-F1
#
_entry.id   AF-A0A948Q4U1-F1
#
_cell.length_a   1.000
_cell.length_b   1.000
_cell.length_c   1.000
_cell.angle_alpha   90.00
_cell.angle_beta   90.00
_cell.angle_gamma   90.00
#
_symmetry.space_group_name_H-M   'P 1'
#
loop_
_entity.id
_entity.type
_entity.pdbx_description
1 polymer ?
#
loop_
_entity_poly.entity_id
_entity_poly.type
_entity_poly.pdbx_seq_one_letter_code
_entity_poly.pdbx_strand_id
1 'polypeptide(L)'
;MRRLVSSFALILLAGFLGGCASSSHPLVGSWRLVEYDGRPVEEEMVKIVTPTRFAFGREDGDGVWAGGGRVEVTRGVYTEIIEYHSKARLVGMVGDFSYALKDGRWIHQGIIAAPGGKVKVDEVWERIED
;
A
#
# COMPACT_ATOMS: atom_id res chain seq x y z
N MET A 1 45.72 -62.19 -5.66
CA MET A 1 45.84 -60.86 -6.31
C MET A 1 44.54 -60.10 -6.06
N ARG A 2 44.55 -59.06 -5.23
CA ARG A 2 43.37 -58.24 -4.87
C ARG A 2 43.45 -56.92 -5.64
N ARG A 3 42.40 -56.52 -6.34
CA ARG A 3 42.21 -55.14 -6.82
C ARG A 3 40.85 -54.66 -6.34
N LEU A 4 40.86 -53.82 -5.31
CA LEU A 4 39.73 -53.01 -4.93
C LEU A 4 39.56 -51.91 -5.99
N VAL A 5 38.39 -51.85 -6.62
CA VAL A 5 37.99 -50.69 -7.43
C VAL A 5 37.15 -49.80 -6.51
N SER A 6 37.75 -48.70 -6.06
CA SER A 6 37.08 -47.69 -5.24
C SER A 6 36.11 -46.92 -6.14
N SER A 7 34.80 -47.08 -5.92
CA SER A 7 33.77 -46.28 -6.58
C SER A 7 33.63 -44.96 -5.84
N PHE A 8 34.06 -43.87 -6.47
CA PHE A 8 33.78 -42.51 -6.01
C PHE A 8 32.31 -42.18 -6.29
N ALA A 9 31.47 -42.11 -5.25
CA ALA A 9 30.11 -41.60 -5.37
C ALA A 9 30.15 -40.06 -5.43
N LEU A 10 29.83 -39.48 -6.58
CA LEU A 10 29.68 -38.04 -6.76
C LEU A 10 28.28 -37.64 -6.28
N ILE A 11 28.18 -37.09 -5.07
CA ILE A 11 26.93 -36.52 -4.54
C ILE A 11 26.74 -35.13 -5.18
N LEU A 12 25.90 -35.05 -6.21
CA LEU A 12 25.38 -33.78 -6.72
C LEU A 12 24.31 -33.25 -5.76
N LEU A 13 24.73 -32.42 -4.81
CA LEU A 13 23.82 -31.66 -3.96
C LEU A 13 23.24 -30.51 -4.79
N ALA A 14 22.15 -30.76 -5.50
CA ALA A 14 21.37 -29.72 -6.15
C ALA A 14 20.68 -28.87 -5.06
N GLY A 15 21.37 -27.81 -4.61
CA GLY A 15 20.80 -26.81 -3.72
C GLY A 15 19.66 -26.08 -4.42
N PHE A 16 18.43 -26.44 -4.08
CA PHE A 16 17.24 -25.67 -4.42
C PHE A 16 17.24 -24.40 -3.55
N LEU A 17 17.98 -23.38 -3.99
CA LEU A 17 17.83 -22.00 -3.49
C LEU A 17 16.56 -21.41 -4.12
N GLY A 18 15.40 -21.93 -3.71
CA GLY A 18 14.12 -21.29 -3.94
C GLY A 18 14.02 -20.08 -3.02
N GLY A 19 14.62 -18.95 -3.44
CA GLY A 19 14.46 -17.68 -2.74
C GLY A 19 12.97 -17.32 -2.68
N CYS A 20 12.43 -17.17 -1.47
CA CYS A 20 11.11 -16.60 -1.25
C CYS A 20 11.15 -15.13 -1.70
N ALA A 21 10.85 -14.86 -2.97
CA ALA A 21 10.47 -13.53 -3.39
C ALA A 21 9.11 -13.22 -2.74
N SER A 22 9.13 -12.61 -1.55
CA SER A 22 7.93 -11.99 -1.00
C SER A 22 7.61 -10.78 -1.88
N SER A 23 6.79 -10.98 -2.91
CA SER A 23 6.24 -9.86 -3.66
C SER A 23 5.41 -9.01 -2.68
N SER A 24 5.84 -7.79 -2.41
CA SER A 24 5.04 -6.84 -1.64
C SER A 24 3.66 -6.68 -2.28
N HIS A 25 2.64 -6.40 -1.47
CA HIS A 25 1.29 -6.17 -1.98
C HIS A 25 1.31 -5.13 -3.12
N PRO A 26 0.54 -5.26 -4.21
CA PRO A 26 0.55 -4.33 -5.34
C PRO A 26 0.16 -2.88 -5.01
N LEU A 27 -0.28 -2.60 -3.78
CA LEU A 27 -0.54 -1.25 -3.28
C LEU A 27 0.69 -0.60 -2.66
N VAL A 28 1.75 -1.35 -2.38
CA VAL A 28 3.02 -0.81 -1.88
C VAL A 28 3.66 0.05 -2.97
N GLY A 29 4.14 1.23 -2.58
CA GLY A 29 4.74 2.23 -3.45
C GLY A 29 4.21 3.64 -3.19
N SER A 30 4.55 4.53 -4.10
CA SER A 30 4.15 5.94 -4.09
C SER A 30 3.05 6.19 -5.11
N TRP A 31 2.09 7.01 -4.73
CA TRP A 31 0.86 7.26 -5.48
C TRP A 31 0.55 8.74 -5.49
N ARG A 32 0.11 9.26 -6.62
CA ARG A 32 -0.36 10.64 -6.80
C ARG A 32 -1.87 10.64 -6.96
N LEU A 33 -2.58 11.48 -6.22
CA LEU A 33 -4.03 11.63 -6.39
C LEU A 33 -4.30 12.29 -7.75
N VAL A 34 -5.27 11.74 -8.49
CA VAL A 34 -5.66 12.29 -9.81
C VAL A 34 -7.15 12.60 -9.89
N GLU A 35 -7.97 11.99 -9.05
CA GLU A 35 -9.41 12.23 -9.00
C GLU A 35 -9.93 12.16 -7.55
N TYR A 36 -10.82 13.08 -7.19
CA TYR A 36 -11.57 13.08 -5.95
C TYR A 36 -13.05 13.32 -6.24
N ASP A 37 -13.91 12.40 -5.76
CA ASP A 37 -15.37 12.42 -5.95
C ASP A 37 -15.80 12.64 -7.41
N GLY A 38 -15.16 11.91 -8.33
CA GLY A 38 -15.49 11.97 -9.77
C GLY A 38 -14.88 13.17 -10.51
N ARG A 39 -14.02 13.97 -9.87
CA ARG A 39 -13.45 15.19 -10.46
C ARG A 39 -11.92 15.17 -10.43
N PRO A 40 -11.25 15.64 -11.50
CA PRO A 40 -9.81 15.86 -11.47
C PRO A 40 -9.40 16.75 -10.29
N VAL A 41 -8.25 16.45 -9.69
CA VAL A 41 -7.65 17.31 -8.66
C VAL A 41 -6.57 18.19 -9.28
N GLU A 42 -6.49 19.45 -8.85
CA GLU A 42 -5.47 20.40 -9.29
C GLU A 42 -4.27 20.41 -8.33
N GLU A 43 -4.53 20.30 -7.03
CA GLU A 43 -3.49 20.27 -6.01
C GLU A 43 -2.85 18.89 -5.90
N GLU A 44 -1.52 18.88 -5.83
CA GLU A 44 -0.75 17.65 -5.68
C GLU A 44 -0.95 17.05 -4.29
N MET A 45 -1.42 15.80 -4.27
CA MET A 45 -1.41 14.95 -3.08
C MET A 45 -0.68 13.66 -3.39
N VAL A 46 0.28 13.31 -2.53
CA VAL A 46 1.04 12.07 -2.62
C VAL A 46 0.70 11.18 -1.44
N LYS A 47 0.51 9.88 -1.69
CA LYS A 47 0.36 8.83 -0.69
C LYS A 47 1.47 7.80 -0.88
N ILE A 48 2.18 7.49 0.20
CA ILE A 48 3.19 6.43 0.27
C ILE A 48 2.62 5.29 1.08
N VAL A 49 2.68 4.08 0.53
CA VAL A 49 2.20 2.85 1.17
C VAL A 49 3.37 1.87 1.29
N THR A 50 3.61 1.41 2.51
CA THR A 50 4.53 0.32 2.82
C THR A 50 3.72 -0.93 3.18
N PRO A 51 4.34 -2.10 3.42
CA PRO A 51 3.61 -3.29 3.82
C PRO A 51 2.74 -3.14 5.08
N THR A 52 3.06 -2.19 5.96
CA THR A 52 2.39 -2.05 7.27
C THR A 52 2.00 -0.61 7.60
N ARG A 53 2.35 0.37 6.77
CA ARG A 53 2.06 1.79 7.01
C ARG A 53 1.60 2.51 5.76
N PHE A 54 0.91 3.61 5.97
CA PHE A 54 0.64 4.61 4.95
C PHE A 54 0.94 6.00 5.49
N ALA A 55 1.24 6.92 4.59
CA ALA A 55 1.29 8.35 4.87
C ALA A 55 0.82 9.08 3.61
N PHE A 56 0.10 10.18 3.77
CA PHE A 56 -0.16 11.11 2.69
C PHE A 56 0.22 12.54 3.08
N GLY A 57 0.50 13.34 2.08
CA GLY A 57 0.74 14.77 2.20
C GLY A 57 0.19 15.52 1.00
N ARG A 58 -0.34 16.71 1.24
CA ARG A 58 -0.55 17.73 0.22
C ARG A 58 -0.20 19.10 0.79
N GLU A 59 0.10 20.02 -0.11
CA GLU A 59 0.18 21.43 0.17
C GLU A 59 -0.91 22.14 -0.65
N ASP A 60 -1.59 23.10 -0.04
CA ASP A 60 -2.46 24.04 -0.72
C ASP A 60 -2.14 25.46 -0.25
N GLY A 61 -2.80 26.47 -0.84
CA GLY A 61 -2.55 27.87 -0.51
C GLY A 61 -2.81 28.24 0.96
N ASP A 62 -3.48 27.36 1.71
CA ASP A 62 -3.78 27.54 3.12
C ASP A 62 -2.83 26.77 4.05
N GLY A 63 -1.97 25.89 3.51
CA GLY A 63 -0.89 25.23 4.23
C GLY A 63 -0.69 23.74 3.88
N VAL A 64 -0.05 23.03 4.80
CA VAL A 64 0.32 21.61 4.63
C VAL A 64 -0.66 20.71 5.38
N TRP A 65 -1.17 19.70 4.68
CA TRP A 65 -2.08 18.70 5.21
C TRP A 65 -1.46 17.33 5.11
N ALA A 66 -1.41 16.62 6.24
CA ALA A 66 -0.84 15.29 6.29
C ALA A 66 -1.68 14.37 7.17
N GLY A 67 -1.54 13.07 6.91
CA GLY A 67 -2.08 12.02 7.74
C GLY A 67 -1.39 10.70 7.45
N GLY A 68 -1.58 9.72 8.33
CA GLY A 68 -0.97 8.42 8.17
C GLY A 68 -1.16 7.53 9.38
N GLY A 69 -0.59 6.34 9.30
CA GLY A 69 -0.68 5.35 10.34
C GLY A 69 -0.36 3.94 9.86
N ARG A 70 -1.10 2.96 10.37
CA ARG A 70 -0.96 1.56 9.95
C ARG A 70 -1.92 1.23 8.83
N VAL A 71 -1.52 0.26 8.02
CA VAL A 71 -2.38 -0.35 7.00
C VAL A 71 -2.47 -1.85 7.21
N GLU A 72 -3.67 -2.38 7.02
CA GLU A 72 -3.91 -3.81 6.85
C GLU A 72 -4.56 -4.03 5.48
N VAL A 73 -4.01 -4.93 4.68
CA VAL A 73 -4.55 -5.21 3.35
C VAL A 73 -4.96 -6.67 3.26
N THR A 74 -6.25 -6.88 3.08
CA THR A 74 -6.84 -8.19 2.85
C THR A 74 -7.41 -8.26 1.43
N ARG A 75 -8.03 -9.39 1.06
CA ARG A 75 -8.57 -9.57 -0.28
C ARG A 75 -9.73 -8.58 -0.51
N GLY A 76 -9.45 -7.51 -1.26
CA GLY A 76 -10.42 -6.49 -1.67
C GLY A 76 -10.68 -5.36 -0.67
N VAL A 77 -10.05 -5.40 0.52
CA VAL A 77 -10.19 -4.36 1.55
C VAL A 77 -8.81 -3.84 1.96
N TYR A 78 -8.68 -2.52 1.94
CA TYR A 78 -7.55 -1.75 2.42
C TYR A 78 -8.02 -0.98 3.65
N THR A 79 -7.51 -1.36 4.82
CA THR A 79 -7.91 -0.77 6.10
C THR A 79 -6.82 0.20 6.57
N GLU A 80 -7.17 1.47 6.72
CA GLU A 80 -6.31 2.50 7.32
C GLU A 80 -6.66 2.68 8.80
N ILE A 81 -5.65 2.55 9.67
CA ILE A 81 -5.75 2.91 11.08
C ILE A 81 -5.02 4.24 11.26
N ILE A 82 -5.76 5.32 11.41
CA ILE A 82 -5.23 6.70 11.36
C ILE A 82 -4.57 7.03 12.70
N GLU A 83 -3.24 7.12 12.72
CA GLU A 83 -2.45 7.41 13.93
C GLU A 83 -2.15 8.89 14.08
N TYR A 84 -2.10 9.63 12.97
CA TYR A 84 -1.96 11.09 12.97
C TYR A 84 -2.69 11.68 11.76
N HIS A 85 -3.20 12.91 11.92
CA HIS A 85 -3.83 13.67 10.86
C HIS A 85 -3.92 15.16 11.23
N SER A 86 -3.71 16.07 10.26
CA SER A 86 -4.01 17.50 10.43
C SER A 86 -5.44 17.82 10.87
N LYS A 87 -6.41 16.90 10.66
CA LYS A 87 -7.78 16.99 11.16
C LYS A 87 -7.87 16.13 12.43
N ALA A 88 -7.72 16.74 13.60
CA ALA A 88 -7.67 16.04 14.89
C ALA A 88 -8.82 15.03 15.11
N ARG A 89 -10.02 15.33 14.60
CA ARG A 89 -11.19 14.42 14.69
C ARG A 89 -11.03 13.06 14.01
N LEU A 90 -10.04 12.92 13.12
CA LEU A 90 -9.77 11.69 12.37
C LEU A 90 -8.72 10.81 13.05
N VAL A 91 -7.99 11.32 14.04
CA VAL A 91 -6.99 10.54 14.77
C VAL A 91 -7.68 9.45 15.59
N GLY A 92 -7.17 8.23 15.48
CA GLY A 92 -7.72 7.02 16.10
C GLY A 92 -8.89 6.40 15.33
N MET A 93 -9.33 6.99 14.21
CA MET A 93 -10.38 6.42 13.38
C MET A 93 -9.83 5.31 12.48
N VAL A 94 -10.72 4.39 12.11
CA VAL A 94 -10.44 3.30 11.17
C VAL A 94 -11.29 3.52 9.93
N GLY A 95 -10.65 3.46 8.76
CA GLY A 95 -11.32 3.50 7.46
C GLY A 95 -11.15 2.17 6.74
N ASP A 96 -12.27 1.54 6.39
CA ASP A 96 -12.27 0.36 5.53
C ASP A 96 -12.62 0.78 4.11
N PHE A 97 -11.70 0.51 3.19
CA PHE A 97 -11.82 0.93 1.81
C PHE A 97 -11.77 -0.26 0.87
N SER A 98 -12.75 -0.34 -0.01
CA SER A 98 -12.61 -1.16 -1.21
C SER A 98 -11.50 -0.61 -2.09
N TYR A 99 -10.77 -1.50 -2.74
CA TYR A 99 -9.78 -1.10 -3.74
C TYR A 99 -9.84 -1.93 -5.01
N ALA A 100 -9.48 -1.30 -6.12
CA ALA A 100 -9.22 -1.97 -7.38
C ALA A 100 -8.00 -1.36 -8.06
N LEU A 101 -7.20 -2.19 -8.72
CA LEU A 101 -6.11 -1.76 -9.59
C LEU A 101 -6.50 -1.98 -11.05
N LYS A 102 -6.49 -0.91 -11.85
CA LYS A 102 -6.79 -0.93 -13.29
C LYS A 102 -5.85 0.03 -14.01
N ASP A 103 -5.10 -0.46 -14.99
CA ASP A 103 -4.25 0.35 -15.86
C ASP A 103 -3.31 1.31 -15.09
N GLY A 104 -2.61 0.79 -14.07
CA GLY A 104 -1.71 1.59 -13.23
C GLY A 104 -2.40 2.52 -12.23
N ARG A 105 -3.74 2.54 -12.20
CA ARG A 105 -4.54 3.34 -11.27
C ARG A 105 -5.10 2.51 -10.13
N TRP A 106 -5.13 3.11 -8.95
CA TRP A 106 -5.77 2.59 -7.76
C TRP A 106 -7.06 3.36 -7.49
N ILE A 107 -8.19 2.67 -7.62
CA ILE A 107 -9.52 3.16 -7.24
C ILE A 107 -9.71 2.81 -5.76
N HIS A 108 -9.96 3.82 -4.92
CA HIS A 108 -10.01 3.73 -3.47
C HIS A 108 -11.31 4.35 -2.95
N GLN A 109 -12.20 3.52 -2.40
CA GLN A 109 -13.55 3.96 -2.05
C GLN A 109 -14.01 3.36 -0.72
N GLY A 110 -14.60 4.18 0.14
CA GLY A 110 -15.10 3.73 1.43
C GLY A 110 -15.58 4.86 2.32
N ILE A 111 -15.70 4.55 3.61
CA ILE A 111 -16.19 5.48 4.62
C ILE A 111 -15.28 5.42 5.84
N ILE A 112 -14.90 6.58 6.36
CA ILE A 112 -14.37 6.73 7.70
C ILE A 112 -15.52 7.12 8.62
N ALA A 113 -15.81 6.28 9.61
CA ALA A 113 -16.71 6.65 10.70
C ALA A 113 -15.96 7.57 11.67
N ALA A 114 -16.43 8.80 11.85
CA ALA A 114 -15.78 9.79 12.70
C ALA A 114 -16.79 10.46 13.65
N PRO A 115 -16.35 11.07 14.77
CA PRO A 115 -17.22 11.90 15.57
C PRO A 115 -17.87 12.99 14.70
N GLY A 116 -19.20 13.10 14.79
CA GLY A 116 -19.97 14.09 14.04
C GLY A 116 -20.35 13.69 12.61
N GLY A 117 -20.06 12.46 12.16
CA GLY A 117 -20.60 11.94 10.90
C GLY A 117 -19.74 10.90 10.20
N LYS A 118 -20.01 10.73 8.90
CA LYS A 118 -19.26 9.83 8.01
C LYS A 118 -18.49 10.67 7.01
N VAL A 119 -17.22 10.35 6.79
CA VAL A 119 -16.44 10.93 5.70
C VAL A 119 -16.44 9.92 4.56
N LYS A 120 -17.10 10.25 3.45
CA LYS A 120 -17.01 9.47 2.21
C LYS A 120 -15.63 9.71 1.60
N VAL A 121 -14.99 8.64 1.16
CA VAL A 121 -13.75 8.67 0.38
C VAL A 121 -14.04 8.03 -0.97
N ASP A 122 -13.70 8.75 -2.03
CA ASP A 122 -13.87 8.35 -3.42
C ASP A 122 -12.70 8.95 -4.20
N GLU A 123 -11.64 8.18 -4.32
CA GLU A 123 -10.34 8.65 -4.79
C GLU A 123 -9.82 7.74 -5.89
N VAL A 124 -9.20 8.35 -6.91
CA VAL A 124 -8.40 7.63 -7.89
C VAL A 124 -6.96 8.13 -7.79
N TRP A 125 -6.06 7.17 -7.63
CA TRP A 125 -4.63 7.40 -7.50
C TRP A 125 -3.89 6.82 -8.70
N GLU A 126 -2.83 7.48 -9.15
CA GLU A 126 -1.93 7.01 -10.19
C GLU A 126 -0.58 6.67 -9.58
N ARG A 127 0.01 5.55 -10.02
CA ARG A 127 1.33 5.14 -9.54
C ARG A 127 2.38 6.17 -9.97
N ILE A 128 3.25 6.56 -9.03
CA ILE A 128 4.45 7.32 -9.36
C ILE A 128 5.52 6.29 -9.73
N GLU A 129 5.95 6.31 -10.99
CA GLU A 129 7.06 5.50 -11.48
C GLU A 129 8.36 6.30 -11.39
N ASP A 130 9.46 5.61 -11.06
CA ASP A 130 10.81 6.17 -11.03
C ASP A 130 11.42 6.26 -12.45
#